data_AF-A0A3A5ALR6-F1
#
_entry.id   AF-A0A3A5ALR6-F1
#
_cell.length_a   1.000
_cell.length_b   1.000
_cell.length_c   1.000
_cell.angle_alpha   90.00
_cell.angle_beta   90.00
_cell.angle_gamma   90.00
#
_symmetry.space_group_name_H-M   'P 1'
#
loop_
_entity.id
_entity.type
_entity.pdbx_description
1 polymer ?
#
loop_
_entity_poly.entity_id
_entity_poly.type
_entity_poly.pdbx_seq_one_letter_code
_entity_poly.pdbx_strand_id
1 'polypeptide(L)'
;MKDQFLSFTESLYTLLVELFGYTHPVHPTQINMPIGLITGALLLGIAALLFKRWNTRISSRHCLILALLFLIPTVFSGIMDWQHFYGGVWLFAIKAKILLGTLLVVFLIWGILISSKPEKGPMTLLTCALAFCISVALGYFGGDIVFGARTPESKSNREGRIVFLNNCSGCHPYGGNILSPGEPVIRSPLLKTVEPFMAWIRNPGPPMPPFPAEDISDEQGRALHSYVAEIWGEHEHGSEAPQSETPSPSAPSTLPSPSIPDIPDQFKSPSTGRQV
;
A
#
# COMPACT_ATOMS: atom_id res chain seq x y z
N MET A 1 -18.11 14.42 -20.94
CA MET A 1 -18.10 13.04 -20.39
C MET A 1 -17.34 12.96 -19.07
N LYS A 2 -16.14 13.55 -18.95
CA LYS A 2 -15.38 13.63 -17.69
C LYS A 2 -16.18 14.30 -16.55
N ASP A 3 -16.86 15.42 -16.84
CA ASP A 3 -17.61 16.18 -15.83
C ASP A 3 -18.84 15.42 -15.30
N GLN A 4 -19.52 14.67 -16.17
CA GLN A 4 -20.63 13.80 -15.77
C GLN A 4 -20.17 12.65 -14.87
N PHE A 5 -19.01 12.06 -15.17
CA PHE A 5 -18.45 10.99 -14.36
C PHE A 5 -17.99 11.48 -12.97
N LEU A 6 -17.38 12.66 -12.92
CA LEU A 6 -16.99 13.30 -11.66
C LEU A 6 -18.23 13.65 -10.82
N SER A 7 -19.24 14.27 -11.42
CA SER A 7 -20.50 14.58 -10.74
C SER A 7 -21.18 13.33 -10.18
N PHE A 8 -21.17 12.22 -10.93
CA PHE A 8 -21.69 10.94 -10.44
C PHE A 8 -20.88 10.40 -9.25
N THR A 9 -19.54 10.43 -9.34
CA THR A 9 -18.64 9.95 -8.29
C THR A 9 -18.87 10.70 -6.97
N GLU A 10 -18.93 12.03 -7.02
CA GLU A 10 -19.23 12.87 -5.86
C GLU A 10 -20.62 12.55 -5.30
N SER A 11 -21.64 12.41 -6.16
CA SER A 11 -23.00 12.08 -5.70
C SER A 11 -23.07 10.74 -4.97
N LEU A 12 -22.33 9.72 -5.44
CA LEU A 12 -22.29 8.42 -4.78
C LEU A 12 -21.59 8.51 -3.42
N TYR A 13 -20.48 9.25 -3.34
CA TYR A 13 -19.77 9.46 -2.08
C TYR A 13 -20.60 10.24 -1.06
N THR A 14 -21.29 11.30 -1.50
CA THR A 14 -22.24 12.03 -0.65
C THR A 14 -23.35 11.12 -0.13
N LEU A 15 -23.92 10.27 -0.98
CA LEU A 15 -24.94 9.29 -0.56
C LEU A 15 -24.39 8.29 0.47
N LEU A 16 -23.17 7.80 0.29
CA LEU A 16 -22.51 6.89 1.24
C LEU A 16 -22.28 7.56 2.60
N VAL A 17 -21.89 8.83 2.61
CA VAL A 17 -21.72 9.63 3.82
C VAL A 17 -23.05 9.91 4.50
N GLU A 18 -24.06 10.36 3.75
CA GLU A 18 -25.37 10.75 4.30
C GLU A 18 -26.18 9.56 4.84
N LEU A 19 -26.18 8.43 4.14
CA LEU A 19 -26.97 7.26 4.54
C LEU A 19 -26.26 6.36 5.55
N PHE A 20 -24.93 6.21 5.42
CA PHE A 20 -24.17 5.20 6.15
C PHE A 20 -23.02 5.77 6.99
N GLY A 21 -22.74 7.07 6.91
CA GLY A 21 -21.57 7.68 7.56
C GLY A 21 -20.24 7.15 7.03
N TYR A 22 -20.21 6.58 5.82
CA TYR A 22 -19.02 5.92 5.28
C TYR A 22 -18.13 6.94 4.55
N THR A 23 -17.00 7.29 5.17
CA THR A 23 -16.05 8.32 4.68
C THR A 23 -14.76 7.75 4.11
N HIS A 24 -14.66 6.42 4.02
CA HIS A 24 -13.44 5.74 3.59
C HIS A 24 -13.44 5.41 2.09
N PRO A 25 -12.27 5.14 1.49
CA PRO A 25 -12.20 4.59 0.14
C PRO A 25 -12.97 3.27 0.01
N VAL A 26 -13.69 3.09 -1.10
CA VAL A 26 -14.51 1.88 -1.35
C VAL A 26 -13.67 0.76 -1.97
N HIS A 27 -12.67 1.09 -2.77
CA HIS A 27 -11.83 0.09 -3.45
C HIS A 27 -11.15 -0.91 -2.50
N PRO A 28 -10.55 -0.51 -1.35
CA PRO A 28 -9.90 -1.45 -0.43
C PRO A 28 -10.84 -2.51 0.16
N THR A 29 -12.13 -2.23 0.30
CA THR A 29 -13.09 -3.24 0.80
C THR A 29 -13.46 -4.22 -0.32
N GLN A 30 -13.57 -3.75 -1.57
CA GLN A 30 -13.96 -4.56 -2.71
C GLN A 30 -12.86 -5.53 -3.19
N ILE A 31 -11.57 -5.17 -3.07
CA ILE A 31 -10.46 -6.06 -3.48
C ILE A 31 -10.44 -7.41 -2.74
N ASN A 32 -11.06 -7.50 -1.56
CA ASN A 32 -11.13 -8.74 -0.79
C ASN A 32 -11.81 -9.87 -1.58
N MET A 33 -12.81 -9.53 -2.41
CA MET A 33 -13.55 -10.53 -3.18
C MET A 33 -12.68 -11.17 -4.28
N PRO A 34 -12.09 -10.43 -5.24
CA PRO A 34 -11.19 -11.03 -6.22
C PRO A 34 -10.00 -11.76 -5.60
N ILE A 35 -9.35 -11.19 -4.58
CA ILE A 35 -8.17 -11.79 -3.93
C ILE A 35 -8.54 -13.10 -3.23
N GLY A 36 -9.64 -13.11 -2.48
CA GLY A 36 -10.13 -14.31 -1.80
C GLY A 36 -10.50 -15.41 -2.79
N LEU A 37 -11.14 -15.05 -3.92
CA LEU A 37 -11.51 -16.00 -4.97
C LEU A 37 -10.30 -16.55 -5.72
N ILE A 38 -9.28 -15.73 -6.03
CA ILE A 38 -8.03 -16.20 -6.64
C ILE A 38 -7.29 -17.15 -5.69
N THR A 39 -7.24 -16.81 -4.41
CA THR A 39 -6.64 -17.66 -3.37
C THR A 39 -7.40 -18.99 -3.26
N GLY A 40 -8.73 -18.94 -3.25
CA GLY A 40 -9.58 -20.12 -3.27
C GLY A 40 -9.37 -20.98 -4.51
N ALA A 41 -9.26 -20.38 -5.69
CA ALA A 41 -8.96 -21.08 -6.93
C ALA A 41 -7.62 -21.84 -6.86
N LEU A 42 -6.58 -21.20 -6.31
CA LEU A 42 -5.27 -21.82 -6.11
C LEU A 42 -5.33 -22.99 -5.14
N LEU A 43 -5.92 -22.80 -3.95
CA LEU A 43 -6.04 -23.85 -2.93
C LEU A 43 -6.84 -25.05 -3.42
N LEU A 44 -7.97 -24.81 -4.09
CA LEU A 44 -8.78 -25.86 -4.71
C LEU A 44 -8.02 -26.54 -5.86
N GLY A 45 -7.23 -25.80 -6.63
CA GLY A 45 -6.34 -26.36 -7.66
C GLY A 45 -5.31 -27.32 -7.07
N ILE A 46 -4.65 -26.93 -5.98
CA ILE A 46 -3.70 -27.79 -5.24
C ILE A 46 -4.41 -29.03 -4.68
N ALA A 47 -5.55 -28.84 -4.01
CA ALA A 47 -6.35 -29.95 -3.48
C ALA A 47 -6.80 -30.92 -4.59
N ALA A 48 -7.15 -30.41 -5.77
CA ALA A 48 -7.52 -31.25 -6.90
C ALA A 48 -6.37 -32.12 -7.42
N LEU A 49 -5.12 -31.65 -7.31
CA LEU A 49 -3.94 -32.46 -7.63
C LEU A 49 -3.67 -33.52 -6.56
N LEU A 50 -3.73 -33.12 -5.27
CA LEU A 50 -3.45 -34.01 -4.15
C LEU A 50 -4.49 -35.14 -4.03
N PHE A 51 -5.77 -34.81 -4.11
CA PHE A 51 -6.87 -35.76 -3.91
C PHE A 51 -7.37 -36.40 -5.20
N LYS A 52 -6.87 -35.98 -6.37
CA LYS A 52 -7.30 -36.46 -7.71
C LYS A 52 -8.82 -36.38 -7.93
N ARG A 53 -9.52 -35.46 -7.27
CA ARG A 53 -10.99 -35.30 -7.36
C ARG A 53 -11.38 -34.31 -8.46
N TRP A 54 -12.27 -34.74 -9.36
CA TRP A 54 -12.76 -33.93 -10.48
C TRP A 54 -13.56 -32.71 -10.02
N ASN A 55 -14.42 -32.89 -9.00
CA ASN A 55 -15.29 -31.81 -8.50
C ASN A 55 -14.48 -30.60 -8.00
N THR A 56 -13.33 -30.83 -7.38
CA THR A 56 -12.47 -29.75 -6.87
C THR A 56 -11.88 -28.90 -8.00
N ARG A 57 -11.62 -29.48 -9.19
CA ARG A 57 -11.18 -28.74 -10.38
C ARG A 57 -12.27 -27.80 -10.90
N ILE A 58 -13.51 -28.28 -10.91
CA ILE A 58 -14.67 -27.48 -11.31
C ILE A 58 -14.84 -26.30 -10.33
N SER A 59 -14.74 -26.54 -9.03
CA SER A 59 -14.83 -25.48 -8.02
C SER A 59 -13.72 -24.43 -8.19
N SER A 60 -12.47 -24.85 -8.46
CA SER A 60 -11.36 -23.93 -8.77
C SER A 60 -11.68 -23.02 -9.96
N ARG A 61 -12.25 -23.59 -11.03
CA ARG A 61 -12.72 -22.81 -12.19
C ARG A 61 -13.84 -21.83 -11.83
N HIS A 62 -14.82 -22.23 -11.02
CA HIS A 62 -15.87 -21.32 -10.56
C HIS A 62 -15.28 -20.12 -9.80
N CYS A 63 -14.27 -20.35 -8.95
CA CYS A 63 -13.58 -19.26 -8.27
C CYS A 63 -12.91 -18.28 -9.26
N LEU A 64 -12.26 -18.77 -10.33
CA LEU A 64 -11.69 -17.88 -11.36
C LEU A 64 -12.75 -17.04 -12.08
N ILE A 65 -13.89 -17.65 -12.43
CA ILE A 65 -15.01 -16.95 -13.09
C ILE A 65 -15.56 -15.87 -12.17
N LEU A 66 -15.82 -16.20 -10.91
CA LEU A 66 -16.31 -15.23 -9.94
C LEU A 66 -15.29 -14.13 -9.67
N ALA A 67 -13.99 -14.46 -9.60
CA ALA A 67 -12.94 -13.46 -9.42
C ALA A 67 -12.94 -12.44 -10.56
N LEU A 68 -13.09 -12.89 -11.81
CA LEU A 68 -13.18 -12.02 -12.98
C LEU A 68 -14.44 -11.14 -12.93
N LEU A 69 -15.58 -11.70 -12.50
CA LEU A 69 -16.84 -10.96 -12.36
C LEU A 69 -16.73 -9.85 -11.31
N PHE A 70 -16.17 -10.16 -10.13
CA PHE A 70 -15.97 -9.18 -9.05
C PHE A 70 -14.86 -8.16 -9.35
N LEU A 71 -14.03 -8.41 -10.35
CA LEU A 71 -13.01 -7.46 -10.77
C LEU A 71 -13.63 -6.21 -11.41
N ILE A 72 -14.82 -6.32 -12.03
CA ILE A 72 -15.54 -5.19 -12.63
C ILE A 72 -15.88 -4.10 -11.58
N PRO A 73 -16.65 -4.39 -10.51
CA PRO A 73 -16.91 -3.39 -9.49
C PRO A 73 -15.63 -2.92 -8.80
N THR A 74 -14.65 -3.81 -8.60
CA THR A 74 -13.35 -3.48 -7.99
C THR A 74 -12.56 -2.46 -8.80
N VAL A 75 -12.52 -2.59 -10.13
CA VAL A 75 -11.86 -1.61 -11.01
C VAL A 75 -12.64 -0.30 -11.01
N PHE A 76 -13.96 -0.38 -11.05
CA PHE A 76 -14.81 0.80 -11.01
C PHE A 76 -14.60 1.64 -9.75
N SER A 77 -14.65 1.02 -8.56
CA SER A 77 -14.31 1.71 -7.30
C SER A 77 -12.88 2.20 -7.28
N GLY A 78 -11.92 1.46 -7.84
CA GLY A 78 -10.53 1.92 -7.94
C GLY A 78 -10.38 3.23 -8.72
N ILE A 79 -11.12 3.38 -9.81
CA ILE A 79 -11.15 4.62 -10.60
C ILE A 79 -11.83 5.75 -9.80
N MET A 80 -12.94 5.46 -9.12
CA MET A 80 -13.64 6.44 -8.27
C MET A 80 -12.74 6.95 -7.14
N ASP A 81 -12.10 6.04 -6.40
CA ASP A 81 -11.18 6.38 -5.31
C ASP A 81 -10.00 7.20 -5.81
N TRP A 82 -9.46 6.84 -6.98
CA TRP A 82 -8.37 7.58 -7.62
C TRP A 82 -8.77 9.02 -7.97
N GLN A 83 -9.99 9.24 -8.48
CA GLN A 83 -10.47 10.59 -8.77
C GLN A 83 -10.78 11.37 -7.48
N HIS A 84 -11.53 10.77 -6.55
CA HIS A 84 -12.03 11.45 -5.35
C HIS A 84 -10.92 11.74 -4.32
N PHE A 85 -10.13 10.74 -3.93
CA PHE A 85 -9.13 10.89 -2.87
C PHE A 85 -7.74 11.34 -3.36
N TYR A 86 -7.41 11.08 -4.63
CA TYR A 86 -6.07 11.36 -5.18
C TYR A 86 -6.10 12.39 -6.31
N GLY A 87 -7.25 13.03 -6.58
CA GLY A 87 -7.40 14.07 -7.60
C GLY A 87 -7.02 13.63 -9.01
N GLY A 88 -7.01 12.32 -9.28
CA GLY A 88 -6.57 11.77 -10.56
C GLY A 88 -5.05 11.87 -10.82
N VAL A 89 -4.22 12.07 -9.78
CA VAL A 89 -2.76 12.17 -9.94
C VAL A 89 -2.13 10.82 -10.31
N TRP A 90 -1.17 10.83 -11.25
CA TRP A 90 -0.49 9.64 -11.74
C TRP A 90 0.74 9.26 -10.93
N LEU A 91 0.54 8.65 -9.76
CA LEU A 91 1.60 8.11 -8.93
C LEU A 91 2.24 6.85 -9.56
N PHE A 92 3.52 6.60 -9.27
CA PHE A 92 4.20 5.38 -9.73
C PHE A 92 3.44 4.11 -9.31
N ALA A 93 3.02 4.02 -8.05
CA ALA A 93 2.24 2.89 -7.55
C ALA A 93 0.90 2.72 -8.29
N ILE A 94 0.24 3.81 -8.70
CA ILE A 94 -0.98 3.76 -9.50
C ILE A 94 -0.70 3.18 -10.90
N LYS A 95 0.38 3.64 -11.55
CA LYS A 95 0.81 3.10 -12.86
C LYS A 95 1.12 1.60 -12.76
N ALA A 96 1.86 1.18 -11.73
CA ALA A 96 2.18 -0.22 -11.47
C ALA A 96 0.91 -1.05 -11.26
N LYS A 97 -0.08 -0.55 -10.49
CA LYS A 97 -1.34 -1.24 -10.25
C LYS A 97 -2.19 -1.39 -11.51
N ILE A 98 -2.24 -0.38 -12.40
CA ILE A 98 -2.94 -0.51 -13.68
C ILE A 98 -2.29 -1.60 -14.54
N LEU A 99 -0.96 -1.59 -14.66
CA LEU A 99 -0.23 -2.60 -15.42
C LEU A 99 -0.48 -4.02 -14.87
N LEU A 100 -0.30 -4.21 -13.56
CA LEU A 100 -0.52 -5.50 -12.90
C LEU A 100 -1.99 -5.93 -12.95
N GLY A 101 -2.94 -4.99 -12.83
CA GLY A 101 -4.37 -5.26 -12.93
C GLY A 101 -4.78 -5.73 -14.32
N THR A 102 -4.27 -5.09 -15.37
CA THR A 102 -4.47 -5.55 -16.76
C THR A 102 -3.87 -6.94 -16.97
N LEU A 103 -2.66 -7.17 -16.45
CA LEU A 103 -2.01 -8.48 -16.52
C LEU A 103 -2.84 -9.56 -15.80
N LEU A 104 -3.39 -9.25 -14.63
CA LEU A 104 -4.25 -10.15 -13.88
C LEU A 104 -5.50 -10.55 -14.68
N VAL A 105 -6.15 -9.60 -15.35
CA VAL A 105 -7.31 -9.88 -16.22
C VAL A 105 -6.94 -10.89 -17.31
N VAL A 106 -5.80 -10.70 -17.97
CA VAL A 106 -5.31 -11.63 -19.00
C VAL A 106 -5.10 -13.03 -18.43
N PHE A 107 -4.46 -13.15 -17.26
CA PHE A 107 -4.25 -14.44 -16.61
C PHE A 107 -5.56 -15.10 -16.14
N LEU A 108 -6.54 -14.34 -15.64
CA LEU A 108 -7.84 -14.87 -15.26
C LEU A 108 -8.60 -15.42 -16.48
N ILE A 109 -8.68 -14.65 -17.56
CA ILE A 109 -9.32 -15.09 -18.81
C ILE A 109 -8.62 -16.34 -19.35
N TRP A 110 -7.28 -16.31 -19.43
CA TRP A 110 -6.49 -17.45 -19.89
C TRP A 110 -6.74 -18.68 -19.01
N GLY A 111 -6.73 -18.52 -17.69
CA GLY A 111 -7.01 -19.57 -16.71
C GLY A 111 -8.37 -20.22 -16.91
N ILE A 112 -9.41 -19.41 -17.12
CA ILE A 112 -10.77 -19.90 -17.42
C ILE A 112 -10.78 -20.70 -18.72
N LEU A 113 -10.16 -20.20 -19.78
CA LEU A 113 -10.12 -20.89 -21.08
C LEU A 113 -9.40 -22.24 -21.00
N ILE A 114 -8.21 -22.29 -20.37
CA ILE A 114 -7.45 -23.54 -20.26
C ILE A 114 -8.06 -24.53 -19.26
N SER A 115 -8.75 -24.05 -18.22
CA SER A 115 -9.43 -24.90 -17.22
C SER A 115 -10.59 -25.72 -17.79
N SER A 116 -11.05 -25.37 -18.99
CA SER A 116 -12.05 -26.17 -19.72
C SER A 116 -11.48 -27.49 -20.26
N LYS A 117 -10.14 -27.65 -20.27
CA LYS A 117 -9.46 -28.84 -20.80
C LYS A 117 -8.83 -29.66 -19.67
N PRO A 118 -9.29 -30.91 -19.40
CA PRO A 118 -8.78 -31.74 -18.30
C PRO A 118 -7.27 -31.99 -18.36
N GLU A 119 -6.72 -32.16 -19.56
CA GLU A 119 -5.29 -32.41 -19.80
C GLU A 119 -4.38 -31.25 -19.37
N LYS A 120 -4.93 -30.03 -19.26
CA LYS A 120 -4.17 -28.82 -18.93
C LYS A 120 -4.15 -28.49 -17.44
N GLY A 121 -4.52 -29.43 -16.58
CA GLY A 121 -4.57 -29.24 -15.12
C GLY A 121 -3.34 -28.55 -14.50
N PRO A 122 -2.10 -29.00 -14.80
CA PRO A 122 -0.89 -28.34 -14.29
C PRO A 122 -0.75 -26.89 -14.77
N MET A 123 -1.11 -26.60 -16.03
CA MET A 123 -1.08 -25.24 -16.57
C MET A 123 -2.15 -24.34 -15.92
N THR A 124 -3.33 -24.88 -15.60
CA THR A 124 -4.36 -24.17 -14.83
C THR A 124 -3.84 -23.81 -13.44
N LEU A 125 -3.16 -24.74 -12.76
CA LEU A 125 -2.57 -24.47 -11.45
C LEU A 125 -1.49 -23.40 -11.53
N LEU A 126 -0.58 -23.49 -12.50
CA LEU A 126 0.46 -22.48 -12.72
C LEU A 126 -0.18 -21.09 -12.96
N THR A 127 -1.24 -21.03 -13.75
CA THR A 127 -1.98 -19.78 -14.00
C THR A 127 -2.60 -19.23 -12.71
N CYS A 128 -3.17 -20.08 -11.85
CA CYS A 128 -3.69 -19.66 -10.55
C CYS A 128 -2.58 -19.13 -9.63
N ALA A 129 -1.41 -19.79 -9.63
CA ALA A 129 -0.26 -19.37 -8.83
C ALA A 129 0.28 -18.01 -9.31
N LEU A 130 0.38 -17.80 -10.62
CA LEU A 130 0.79 -16.51 -11.20
C LEU A 130 -0.23 -15.40 -10.88
N ALA A 131 -1.53 -15.69 -11.03
CA ALA A 131 -2.59 -14.76 -10.67
C ALA A 131 -2.52 -14.37 -9.18
N PHE A 132 -2.27 -15.35 -8.29
CA PHE A 132 -2.06 -15.11 -6.86
C PHE A 132 -0.83 -14.21 -6.60
N CYS A 133 0.31 -14.48 -7.25
CA CYS A 133 1.50 -13.64 -7.10
C CYS A 133 1.24 -12.19 -7.57
N ILE A 134 0.51 -12.02 -8.67
CA ILE A 134 0.10 -10.69 -9.16
C ILE A 134 -0.83 -10.01 -8.15
N SER A 135 -1.78 -10.73 -7.54
CA SER A 135 -2.64 -10.20 -6.48
C SER A 135 -1.86 -9.75 -5.26
N VAL A 136 -0.83 -10.50 -4.85
CA VAL A 136 0.07 -10.08 -3.76
C VAL A 136 0.82 -8.80 -4.12
N ALA A 137 1.38 -8.72 -5.34
CA ALA A 137 2.06 -7.51 -5.80
C ALA A 137 1.10 -6.29 -5.88
N LEU A 138 -0.12 -6.48 -6.36
CA LEU A 138 -1.17 -5.46 -6.33
C LEU A 138 -1.50 -5.00 -4.90
N GLY A 139 -1.55 -5.94 -3.96
CA GLY A 139 -1.71 -5.68 -2.53
C GLY A 139 -0.57 -4.84 -1.97
N TYR A 140 0.69 -5.19 -2.30
CA TYR A 140 1.87 -4.42 -1.90
C TYR A 140 1.80 -2.96 -2.38
N PHE A 141 1.56 -2.72 -3.67
CA PHE A 141 1.43 -1.35 -4.19
C PHE A 141 0.19 -0.62 -3.64
N GLY A 142 -0.87 -1.35 -3.28
CA GLY A 142 -2.00 -0.77 -2.57
C GLY A 142 -1.64 -0.33 -1.16
N GLY A 143 -0.92 -1.17 -0.43
CA GLY A 143 -0.37 -0.84 0.87
C GLY A 143 0.61 0.32 0.78
N ASP A 144 1.45 0.39 -0.25
CA ASP A 144 2.40 1.51 -0.43
C ASP A 144 1.69 2.85 -0.69
N ILE A 145 0.57 2.84 -1.41
CA ILE A 145 -0.24 4.05 -1.58
C ILE A 145 -0.82 4.53 -0.24
N VAL A 146 -1.29 3.61 0.61
CA VAL A 146 -2.00 3.95 1.86
C VAL A 146 -1.05 4.15 3.05
N PHE A 147 -0.02 3.33 3.14
CA PHE A 147 0.89 3.17 4.28
C PHE A 147 2.36 3.37 3.92
N GLY A 148 2.71 3.48 2.64
CA GLY A 148 4.09 3.68 2.22
C GLY A 148 4.66 4.94 2.84
N ALA A 149 5.86 4.84 3.41
CA ALA A 149 6.54 5.99 3.96
C ALA A 149 6.92 6.93 2.81
N ARG A 150 6.10 7.95 2.56
CA ARG A 150 6.36 8.95 1.52
C ARG A 150 7.37 9.99 2.01
N THR A 151 8.46 9.55 2.65
CA THR A 151 9.44 10.43 3.28
C THR A 151 10.75 9.68 3.59
N PRO A 152 11.94 10.31 3.47
CA PRO A 152 13.22 9.73 3.88
C PRO A 152 13.27 9.30 5.35
N GLU A 153 14.19 8.42 5.72
CA GLU A 153 14.45 8.15 7.13
C GLU A 153 15.29 9.28 7.75
N SER A 154 14.96 9.69 8.97
CA SER A 154 15.85 10.50 9.82
C SER A 154 16.19 9.73 11.09
N LYS A 155 17.48 9.68 11.43
CA LYS A 155 17.96 9.04 12.67
C LYS A 155 17.84 9.98 13.87
N SER A 156 17.97 11.29 13.66
CA SER A 156 17.94 12.34 14.69
C SER A 156 16.53 12.83 15.03
N ASN A 157 15.61 12.82 14.07
CA ASN A 157 14.29 13.44 14.20
C ASN A 157 13.14 12.45 13.95
N ARG A 158 13.15 11.33 14.67
CA ARG A 158 12.11 10.29 14.56
C ARG A 158 10.71 10.80 14.90
N GLU A 159 10.59 11.62 15.93
CA GLU A 159 9.29 12.18 16.37
C GLU A 159 8.69 13.08 15.28
N GLY A 160 9.48 14.00 14.73
CA GLY A 160 9.06 14.86 13.63
C GLY A 160 8.68 14.08 12.37
N ARG A 161 9.39 12.98 12.07
CA ARG A 161 9.03 12.06 10.98
C ARG A 161 7.66 11.43 11.18
N ILE A 162 7.32 11.01 12.40
CA ILE A 162 6.02 10.42 12.71
C ILE A 162 4.91 11.46 12.50
N VAL A 163 5.12 12.70 12.98
CA VAL A 163 4.17 13.80 12.75
C VAL A 163 4.00 14.05 11.24
N PHE A 164 5.09 14.08 10.47
CA PHE A 164 5.06 14.29 9.03
C PHE A 164 4.31 13.17 8.29
N LEU A 165 4.58 11.91 8.65
CA LEU A 165 3.93 10.76 8.04
C LEU A 165 2.41 10.78 8.24
N ASN A 166 1.96 11.07 9.46
CA ASN A 166 0.55 11.04 9.82
C ASN A 166 -0.25 12.23 9.29
N ASN A 167 0.39 13.40 9.15
CA ASN A 167 -0.34 14.65 8.88
C ASN A 167 0.00 15.29 7.52
N CYS A 168 1.21 15.10 7.00
CA CYS A 168 1.72 15.88 5.87
C CYS A 168 1.96 15.03 4.61
N SER A 169 2.39 13.77 4.78
CA SER A 169 2.88 12.90 3.70
C SER A 169 1.83 12.55 2.64
N GLY A 170 0.54 12.68 3.00
CA GLY A 170 -0.60 12.56 2.08
C GLY A 170 -0.52 13.54 0.91
N CYS A 171 -0.25 14.82 1.21
CA CYS A 171 -0.16 15.90 0.23
C CYS A 171 1.29 16.24 -0.14
N HIS A 172 2.25 15.96 0.74
CA HIS A 172 3.66 16.31 0.59
C HIS A 172 4.58 15.08 0.51
N PRO A 173 4.36 14.14 -0.43
CA PRO A 173 5.23 12.98 -0.58
C PRO A 173 6.66 13.43 -0.91
N TYR A 174 7.63 12.91 -0.17
CA TYR A 174 9.05 13.22 -0.30
C TYR A 174 9.36 14.72 -0.26
N GLY A 175 8.53 15.50 0.44
CA GLY A 175 8.67 16.96 0.55
C GLY A 175 8.17 17.73 -0.67
N GLY A 176 7.56 17.06 -1.65
CA GLY A 176 6.87 17.70 -2.77
C GLY A 176 5.52 18.32 -2.37
N ASN A 177 4.68 18.59 -3.35
CA ASN A 177 3.29 19.00 -3.15
C ASN A 177 2.44 18.49 -4.33
N ILE A 178 1.52 17.56 -4.08
CA ILE A 178 0.71 16.94 -5.15
C ILE A 178 -0.43 17.84 -5.63
N LEU A 179 -0.84 18.82 -4.82
CA LEU A 179 -1.92 19.75 -5.13
C LEU A 179 -1.38 20.98 -5.87
N SER A 180 -0.25 21.50 -5.40
CA SER A 180 0.43 22.68 -5.97
C SER A 180 1.92 22.39 -6.22
N PRO A 181 2.30 21.78 -7.35
CA PRO A 181 3.69 21.37 -7.61
C PRO A 181 4.74 22.49 -7.55
N GLY A 182 4.33 23.75 -7.72
CA GLY A 182 5.20 24.93 -7.59
C GLY A 182 5.48 25.36 -6.15
N GLU A 183 4.81 24.78 -5.17
CA GLU A 183 4.93 25.12 -3.75
C GLU A 183 5.27 23.87 -2.90
N PRO A 184 6.44 23.24 -3.11
CA PRO A 184 6.86 22.09 -2.32
C PRO A 184 7.31 22.50 -0.91
N VAL A 185 7.39 21.51 0.00
CA VAL A 185 8.08 21.67 1.30
C VAL A 185 9.59 21.79 1.08
N ILE A 186 10.12 21.08 0.07
CA ILE A 186 11.55 21.11 -0.26
C ILE A 186 12.02 22.53 -0.53
N ARG A 187 13.08 22.95 0.19
CA ARG A 187 13.70 24.28 0.09
C ARG A 187 12.70 25.41 0.30
N SER A 188 11.59 25.14 0.99
CA SER A 188 10.64 26.19 1.31
C SER A 188 11.34 27.22 2.22
N PRO A 189 11.19 28.52 1.94
CA PRO A 189 11.77 29.57 2.79
C PRO A 189 11.20 29.53 4.21
N LEU A 190 10.05 28.88 4.40
CA LEU A 190 9.45 28.66 5.72
C LEU A 190 10.27 27.72 6.60
N LEU A 191 11.18 26.91 6.05
CA LEU A 191 12.03 25.98 6.82
C LEU A 191 13.27 26.64 7.44
N LYS A 192 13.49 27.95 7.21
CA LYS A 192 14.68 28.65 7.73
C LYS A 192 14.62 28.82 9.24
N THR A 193 13.42 29.02 9.79
CA THR A 193 13.20 29.24 11.22
C THR A 193 11.86 28.63 11.61
N VAL A 194 11.74 28.26 12.88
CA VAL A 194 10.57 27.51 13.35
C VAL A 194 9.32 28.38 13.42
N GLU A 195 9.45 29.68 13.71
CA GLU A 195 8.32 30.58 13.90
C GLU A 195 7.49 30.79 12.63
N PRO A 196 8.06 31.10 11.45
CA PRO A 196 7.30 31.18 10.19
C PRO A 196 6.67 29.86 9.78
N PHE A 197 7.36 28.74 10.01
CA PHE A 197 6.81 27.41 9.76
C PHE A 197 5.57 27.15 10.64
N MET A 198 5.69 27.41 11.95
CA MET A 198 4.60 27.23 12.90
C MET A 198 3.41 28.12 12.52
N ALA A 199 3.65 29.41 12.27
CA ALA A 199 2.60 30.34 11.85
C ALA A 199 1.89 29.86 10.57
N TRP A 200 2.64 29.33 9.60
CA TRP A 200 2.09 28.78 8.36
C TRP A 200 1.21 27.55 8.60
N ILE A 201 1.68 26.54 9.34
CA ILE A 201 0.87 25.33 9.56
C ILE A 201 -0.37 25.61 10.40
N ARG A 202 -0.36 26.65 11.27
CA ARG A 202 -1.54 27.06 12.04
C ARG A 202 -2.60 27.75 11.16
N ASN A 203 -2.18 28.50 10.14
CA ASN A 203 -3.10 29.25 9.28
C ASN A 203 -2.59 29.30 7.82
N PRO A 204 -2.61 28.17 7.10
CA PRO A 204 -2.12 28.09 5.73
C PRO A 204 -3.17 28.60 4.73
N GLY A 205 -2.72 28.89 3.51
CA GLY A 205 -3.63 29.13 2.39
C GLY A 205 -4.31 27.85 1.89
N PRO A 206 -5.54 27.93 1.33
CA PRO A 206 -6.17 26.78 0.69
C PRO A 206 -5.33 26.28 -0.50
N PRO A 207 -5.29 24.96 -0.78
CA PRO A 207 -6.13 23.90 -0.23
C PRO A 207 -5.59 23.22 1.04
N MET A 208 -4.50 23.71 1.62
CA MET A 208 -3.93 23.11 2.84
C MET A 208 -4.83 23.45 4.05
N PRO A 209 -5.23 22.45 4.87
CA PRO A 209 -6.01 22.72 6.07
C PRO A 209 -5.12 23.28 7.19
N PRO A 210 -5.68 24.08 8.11
CA PRO A 210 -4.96 24.50 9.31
C PRO A 210 -4.77 23.32 10.28
N PHE A 211 -3.64 23.32 10.97
CA PHE A 211 -3.35 22.39 12.06
C PHE A 211 -3.25 23.20 13.36
N PRO A 212 -4.32 23.35 14.14
CA PRO A 212 -4.29 24.07 15.42
C PRO A 212 -3.52 23.28 16.49
N ALA A 213 -3.27 23.91 17.64
CA ALA A 213 -2.50 23.31 18.73
C ALA A 213 -3.16 22.07 19.33
N GLU A 214 -4.49 21.93 19.17
CA GLU A 214 -5.23 20.73 19.57
C GLU A 214 -4.90 19.50 18.71
N ASP A 215 -4.57 19.69 17.43
CA ASP A 215 -4.29 18.59 16.48
C ASP A 215 -2.79 18.25 16.44
N ILE A 216 -1.94 19.28 16.44
CA ILE A 216 -0.48 19.14 16.50
C ILE A 216 0.00 20.08 17.60
N SER A 217 0.49 19.55 18.72
CA SER A 217 1.01 20.39 19.81
C SER A 217 2.21 21.24 19.37
N ASP A 218 2.55 22.30 20.10
CA ASP A 218 3.72 23.13 19.75
C ASP A 218 5.03 22.34 19.78
N GLU A 219 5.15 21.36 20.67
CA GLU A 219 6.28 20.44 20.73
C GLU A 219 6.35 19.56 19.47
N GLN A 220 5.23 18.96 19.07
CA GLN A 220 5.13 18.18 17.84
C GLN A 220 5.42 19.02 16.60
N GLY A 221 4.97 20.28 16.57
CA GLY A 221 5.25 21.23 15.51
C GLY A 221 6.73 21.59 15.39
N ARG A 222 7.44 21.78 16.52
CA ARG A 222 8.90 21.99 16.55
C ARG A 222 9.67 20.74 16.11
N ALA A 223 9.23 19.56 16.54
CA ALA A 223 9.82 18.29 16.10
C ALA A 223 9.62 18.09 14.60
N LEU A 224 8.41 18.37 14.09
CA LEU A 224 8.08 18.36 12.67
C LEU A 224 8.99 19.30 11.88
N HIS A 225 9.13 20.57 12.31
CA HIS A 225 10.04 21.54 11.71
C HIS A 225 11.48 21.01 11.64
N SER A 226 11.99 20.50 12.77
CA SER A 226 13.35 19.97 12.86
C SER A 226 13.59 18.84 11.87
N TYR A 227 12.62 17.93 11.73
CA TYR A 227 12.64 16.86 10.73
C TYR A 227 12.65 17.39 9.30
N VAL A 228 11.70 18.26 8.93
CA VAL A 228 11.58 18.72 7.54
C VAL A 228 12.74 19.64 7.13
N ALA A 229 13.30 20.41 8.06
CA ALA A 229 14.48 21.24 7.84
C ALA A 229 15.75 20.38 7.69
N GLU A 230 15.90 19.31 8.48
CA GLU A 230 17.00 18.35 8.31
C GLU A 230 16.98 17.72 6.92
N ILE A 231 15.82 17.19 6.51
CA ILE A 231 15.71 16.41 5.29
C ILE A 231 15.66 17.29 4.04
N TRP A 232 15.03 18.47 4.12
CA TRP A 232 14.73 19.28 2.93
C TRP A 232 14.99 20.78 3.07
N GLY A 233 15.61 21.24 4.15
CA GLY A 233 16.06 22.62 4.28
C GLY A 233 17.14 23.01 3.26
N GLU A 234 17.41 24.30 3.15
CA GLU A 234 18.60 24.77 2.42
C GLU A 234 19.85 24.42 3.24
N HIS A 235 20.59 23.39 2.83
CA HIS A 235 21.93 23.15 3.33
C HIS A 235 22.90 24.04 2.56
N GLU A 236 23.58 24.97 3.24
CA GLU A 236 24.76 25.64 2.68
C GLU A 236 25.95 24.65 2.70
N HIS A 237 25.90 23.63 1.85
CA HIS A 237 27.06 22.81 1.54
C HIS A 237 27.28 22.78 0.03
N GLY A 238 28.39 23.42 -0.37
CA GLY A 238 28.93 23.32 -1.71
C GLY A 238 29.18 21.86 -2.09
N SER A 239 28.92 21.55 -3.37
CA SER A 239 29.47 20.41 -4.11
C SER A 239 29.44 19.05 -3.40
N GLU A 240 28.27 18.41 -3.37
CA GLU A 240 28.13 17.02 -3.88
C GLU A 240 26.65 16.65 -3.92
N ALA A 241 26.14 16.40 -5.13
CA ALA A 241 24.88 15.72 -5.28
C ALA A 241 25.01 14.33 -4.63
N PRO A 242 23.98 13.81 -3.94
CA PRO A 242 23.93 12.38 -3.67
C PRO A 242 23.90 11.69 -5.03
N GLN A 243 25.02 11.08 -5.41
CA GLN A 243 25.05 10.18 -6.53
C GLN A 243 24.00 9.11 -6.24
N SER A 244 23.06 8.95 -7.16
CA SER A 244 22.24 7.76 -7.23
C SER A 244 23.17 6.57 -7.45
N GLU A 245 23.66 5.98 -6.38
CA GLU A 245 24.27 4.67 -6.43
C GLU A 245 23.16 3.68 -6.80
N THR A 246 23.09 3.43 -8.10
CA THR A 246 22.46 2.23 -8.64
C THR A 246 23.16 1.05 -7.97
N PRO A 247 22.46 0.14 -7.25
CA PRO A 247 23.13 -1.00 -6.67
C PRO A 247 23.60 -1.91 -7.81
N SER A 248 24.90 -1.93 -8.04
CA SER A 248 25.55 -2.93 -8.88
C SER A 248 25.49 -4.29 -8.15
N PRO A 249 25.20 -5.41 -8.83
CA PRO A 249 25.03 -6.70 -8.17
C PRO A 249 26.40 -7.27 -7.81
N SER A 250 26.74 -7.29 -6.53
CA SER A 250 27.95 -7.96 -6.05
C SER A 250 27.70 -8.67 -4.72
N ALA A 251 27.62 -9.99 -4.84
CA ALA A 251 27.93 -11.04 -3.87
C ALA A 251 27.07 -11.21 -2.60
N PRO A 252 26.88 -12.46 -2.12
CA PRO A 252 26.00 -12.77 -1.00
C PRO A 252 26.71 -12.50 0.32
N SER A 253 26.16 -11.59 1.11
CA SER A 253 26.53 -11.42 2.52
C SER A 253 26.06 -12.63 3.32
N THR A 254 27.00 -13.42 3.82
CA THR A 254 26.78 -14.45 4.85
C THR A 254 26.17 -13.82 6.09
N LEU A 255 24.99 -14.31 6.48
CA LEU A 255 24.33 -13.99 7.75
C LEU A 255 25.21 -14.42 8.94
N PRO A 256 25.37 -13.59 9.98
CA PRO A 256 25.87 -14.07 11.26
C PRO A 256 24.84 -15.03 11.88
N SER A 257 25.32 -16.16 12.41
CA SER A 257 24.51 -17.12 13.16
C SER A 257 23.88 -16.44 14.39
N PRO A 258 22.61 -16.73 14.72
CA PRO A 258 22.00 -16.26 15.95
C PRO A 258 22.60 -17.01 17.14
N SER A 259 23.28 -16.28 18.03
CA SER A 259 23.62 -16.77 19.36
C SER A 259 22.34 -16.97 20.16
N ILE A 260 22.07 -18.22 20.52
CA ILE A 260 20.97 -18.65 21.39
C ILE A 260 21.22 -18.10 22.80
N PRO A 261 20.28 -17.36 23.41
CA PRO A 261 20.37 -17.02 24.82
C PRO A 261 20.10 -18.26 25.70
N ASP A 262 20.93 -18.45 26.72
CA ASP A 262 20.82 -19.52 27.71
C ASP A 262 19.44 -19.51 28.40
N ILE A 263 18.74 -20.64 28.30
CA ILE A 263 17.48 -20.88 29.00
C ILE A 263 17.82 -21.35 30.43
N PRO A 264 17.32 -20.68 31.49
CA PRO A 264 17.56 -21.13 32.86
C PRO A 264 16.83 -22.46 33.15
N ASP A 265 17.57 -23.40 33.75
CA ASP A 265 17.13 -24.69 34.26
C ASP A 265 16.06 -24.53 35.36
N GLN A 266 14.80 -24.38 34.97
CA GLN A 266 13.66 -24.45 35.91
C GLN A 266 12.47 -25.20 35.32
N PHE A 267 12.64 -26.43 34.84
CA PHE A 267 11.51 -27.38 34.75
C PHE A 267 12.01 -28.82 34.85
N LYS A 268 12.33 -29.27 36.07
CA LYS A 268 12.35 -30.70 36.41
C LYS A 268 10.95 -31.12 36.84
N SER A 269 10.23 -31.83 35.98
CA SER A 269 9.00 -32.54 36.35
C SER A 269 9.32 -33.81 37.15
N PRO A 270 8.48 -34.20 38.12
CA PRO A 270 8.69 -35.40 38.91
C PRO A 270 8.26 -36.65 38.14
N SER A 271 9.10 -37.69 38.21
CA SER A 271 8.85 -39.03 37.71
C SER A 271 7.67 -39.68 38.46
N THR A 272 6.57 -39.94 37.77
CA THR A 272 5.55 -40.87 38.27
C THR A 272 5.98 -42.30 37.93
N GLY A 273 6.29 -43.03 39.00
CA GLY A 273 6.61 -44.44 38.96
C GLY A 273 5.40 -45.27 38.53
N ARG A 274 5.71 -46.29 37.72
CA ARG A 274 4.83 -47.39 37.35
C ARG A 274 4.96 -48.48 38.43
N GLN A 275 3.87 -48.83 39.10
CA GLN A 275 3.76 -50.11 39.81
C GLN A 275 2.44 -50.78 39.44
N VAL A 276 2.62 -52.02 38.96
CA VAL A 276 1.73 -53.20 38.87
C VAL A 276 0.34 -52.99 38.26
#